data_AF-A0A1A9WN84-F1
#
_entry.id   AF-A0A1A9WN84-F1
#
_cell.length_a   1.000
_cell.length_b   1.000
_cell.length_c   1.000
_cell.angle_alpha   90.00
_cell.angle_beta   90.00
_cell.angle_gamma   90.00
#
_symmetry.space_group_name_H-M   'P 1'
#
loop_
_entity.id
_entity.type
_entity.pdbx_description
1 polymer ?
#
loop_
_entity_poly.entity_id
_entity_poly.type
_entity_poly.pdbx_seq_one_letter_code
_entity_poly.pdbx_strand_id
1 'polypeptide(L)'
;MIIVAFIFDHIRSMLIQLLETQRQMTYVLLMCKVAIDTEYAELLADTRLQYHRTELLIRKLPFQRLVREIAQDFKTDLRFQSSAVMALQEASEAYLVGLFEDTNLCAIHAKRVTIMPKDIQLARRIRGERA
;
A
#
# COMPACT_ATOMS: atom_id res chain seq x y z
N MET A 1 -11.42 -3.66 -18.14
CA MET A 1 -10.04 -3.24 -17.81
C MET A 1 -9.96 -1.77 -17.40
N ILE A 2 -10.59 -0.83 -18.13
CA ILE A 2 -10.55 0.62 -17.82
C ILE A 2 -11.05 0.93 -16.39
N ILE A 3 -12.22 0.42 -15.99
CA ILE A 3 -12.79 0.69 -14.65
C ILE A 3 -11.89 0.17 -13.51
N VAL A 4 -11.21 -0.97 -13.71
CA VAL A 4 -10.34 -1.57 -12.70
C VAL A 4 -9.08 -0.73 -12.49
N ALA A 5 -8.51 -0.16 -13.56
CA ALA A 5 -7.38 0.76 -13.47
C ALA A 5 -7.77 2.07 -12.75
N PHE A 6 -8.94 2.63 -13.06
CA PHE A 6 -9.43 3.83 -12.36
C PHE A 6 -9.72 3.58 -10.87
N ILE A 7 -10.31 2.43 -10.53
CA ILE A 7 -10.51 2.03 -9.14
C ILE A 7 -9.17 1.88 -8.43
N PHE A 8 -8.17 1.29 -9.07
CA PHE A 8 -6.83 1.17 -8.51
C PHE A 8 -6.19 2.54 -8.27
N ASP A 9 -6.24 3.46 -9.23
CA ASP A 9 -5.72 4.82 -9.07
C ASP A 9 -6.44 5.59 -7.96
N HIS A 10 -7.75 5.39 -7.80
CA HIS A 10 -8.53 6.04 -6.76
C HIS A 10 -8.25 5.45 -5.38
N ILE A 11 -8.14 4.12 -5.26
CA ILE A 11 -7.70 3.43 -4.04
C ILE A 11 -6.30 3.92 -3.64
N ARG A 12 -5.38 4.03 -4.62
CA ARG A 12 -4.04 4.58 -4.42
C ARG A 12 -4.10 6.00 -3.87
N SER A 13 -4.88 6.88 -4.49
CA SER A 13 -5.05 8.27 -4.04
C SER A 13 -5.65 8.36 -2.64
N MET A 14 -6.67 7.54 -2.33
CA MET A 14 -7.36 7.57 -1.05
C MET A 14 -6.49 7.02 0.09
N LEU A 15 -5.73 5.94 -0.17
CA LEU A 15 -4.76 5.39 0.78
C LEU A 15 -3.65 6.41 1.08
N ILE A 16 -3.18 7.14 0.07
CA ILE A 16 -2.19 8.21 0.24
C ILE A 16 -2.77 9.38 1.04
N GLN A 17 -4.00 9.81 0.74
CA GLN A 17 -4.67 10.87 1.51
C GLN A 17 -4.91 10.47 2.97
N LEU A 18 -5.25 9.21 3.24
CA LEU A 18 -5.34 8.66 4.61
C LEU A 18 -3.99 8.68 5.33
N LEU A 19 -2.89 8.40 4.62
CA LEU A 19 -1.53 8.53 5.15
C LEU A 19 -1.13 10.00 5.41
N GLU A 20 -1.67 10.95 4.64
CA GLU A 20 -1.41 12.38 4.79
C GLU A 20 -2.28 13.07 5.87
N THR A 21 -3.50 12.59 6.17
CA THR A 21 -4.48 13.36 6.97
C THR A 21 -4.69 12.97 8.43
N GLN A 22 -4.27 11.82 8.97
CA GLN A 22 -4.47 11.54 10.41
C GLN A 22 -3.37 10.67 11.05
N ARG A 23 -2.80 11.19 12.16
CA ARG A 23 -2.69 10.62 13.53
C ARG A 23 -2.62 9.08 13.75
N GLN A 24 -2.17 8.30 12.77
CA GLN A 24 -1.98 6.85 12.84
C GLN A 24 -0.54 6.44 12.50
N MET A 25 0.44 7.34 12.66
CA MET A 25 1.86 6.97 12.54
C MET A 25 2.20 5.76 13.41
N THR A 26 1.58 5.59 14.59
CA THR A 26 1.82 4.44 15.47
C THR A 26 1.30 3.11 14.92
N TYR A 27 0.17 3.08 14.21
CA TYR A 27 -0.38 1.85 13.63
C TYR A 27 0.33 1.47 12.33
N VAL A 28 0.75 2.44 11.52
CA VAL A 28 1.57 2.19 10.33
C VAL A 28 3.00 1.84 10.73
N LEU A 29 3.58 2.45 11.78
CA LEU A 29 4.85 2.00 12.37
C LEU A 29 4.74 0.63 13.02
N LEU A 30 3.61 0.23 13.61
CA LEU A 30 3.43 -1.13 14.13
C LEU A 30 3.23 -2.14 13.00
N MET A 31 2.51 -1.78 11.93
CA MET A 31 2.36 -2.61 10.72
C MET A 31 3.67 -2.73 9.95
N CYS A 32 4.42 -1.64 9.80
CA CYS A 32 5.76 -1.63 9.24
C CYS A 32 6.75 -2.31 10.19
N LYS A 33 6.68 -2.14 11.51
CA LYS A 33 7.62 -2.82 12.42
C LYS A 33 7.33 -4.32 12.51
N VAL A 34 6.08 -4.75 12.48
CA VAL A 34 5.74 -6.19 12.36
C VAL A 34 6.11 -6.72 10.97
N ALA A 35 5.82 -6.01 9.87
CA ALA A 35 6.21 -6.46 8.53
C ALA A 35 7.73 -6.48 8.35
N ILE A 36 8.43 -5.42 8.76
CA ILE A 36 9.88 -5.26 8.65
C ILE A 36 10.62 -6.15 9.65
N ASP A 37 10.18 -6.33 10.91
CA ASP A 37 10.86 -7.22 11.86
C ASP A 37 10.65 -8.71 11.48
N THR A 38 9.54 -9.06 10.81
CA THR A 38 9.34 -10.43 10.27
C THR A 38 10.18 -10.65 9.01
N GLU A 39 10.34 -9.62 8.18
CA GLU A 39 11.09 -9.66 6.92
C GLU A 39 12.62 -9.60 7.13
N TYR A 40 13.12 -8.80 8.08
CA TYR A 40 14.56 -8.74 8.42
C TYR A 40 15.09 -10.01 9.10
N ALA A 41 14.24 -10.79 9.79
CA ALA A 41 14.63 -12.07 10.37
C ALA A 41 14.83 -13.16 9.29
N GLU A 42 14.10 -13.10 8.18
CA GLU A 42 14.26 -14.02 7.04
C GLU A 42 15.30 -13.53 6.00
N LEU A 43 15.56 -12.22 5.92
CA LEU A 43 16.43 -11.62 4.89
C LEU A 43 17.93 -11.95 5.03
N LEU A 44 18.43 -12.34 6.21
CA LEU A 44 19.83 -12.73 6.40
C LEU A 44 20.14 -14.17 5.94
N ALA A 45 19.14 -14.94 5.52
CA ALA A 45 19.34 -16.37 5.21
C ALA A 45 19.32 -16.72 3.72
N ASP A 46 18.60 -16.02 2.83
CA ASP A 46 18.41 -16.60 1.49
C ASP A 46 18.01 -15.62 0.37
N THR A 47 18.99 -15.10 -0.37
CA THR A 47 18.77 -14.42 -1.66
C THR A 47 18.29 -15.37 -2.79
N ARG A 48 17.66 -16.51 -2.48
CA ARG A 48 17.22 -17.52 -3.47
C ARG A 48 15.80 -18.06 -3.28
N LEU A 49 15.06 -17.64 -2.26
CA LEU A 49 13.69 -18.12 -2.03
C LEU A 49 12.70 -16.97 -1.89
N GLN A 50 12.61 -16.18 -2.96
CA GLN A 50 11.35 -15.56 -3.34
C GLN A 50 10.28 -16.68 -3.39
N TYR A 51 9.06 -16.44 -2.91
CA TYR A 51 7.96 -17.41 -2.73
C TYR A 51 8.01 -18.25 -1.44
N HIS A 52 7.40 -17.77 -0.35
CA HIS A 52 6.45 -18.60 0.41
C HIS A 52 5.50 -17.75 1.28
N ARG A 53 4.21 -17.77 0.89
CA ARG A 53 3.02 -17.22 1.57
C ARG A 53 2.95 -15.69 1.72
N THR A 54 2.50 -15.02 0.67
CA THR A 54 1.96 -13.66 0.75
C THR A 54 0.59 -13.70 1.44
N GLU A 55 0.58 -13.71 2.77
CA GLU A 55 -0.63 -13.38 3.52
C GLU A 55 -0.95 -11.89 3.30
N LEU A 56 -2.09 -11.63 2.67
CA LEU A 56 -2.54 -10.26 2.45
C LEU A 56 -2.74 -9.56 3.80
N LEU A 57 -2.07 -8.43 3.98
CA LEU A 57 -2.04 -7.67 5.24
C LEU A 57 -3.38 -6.96 5.50
N ILE A 58 -4.09 -6.58 4.43
CA ILE A 58 -5.38 -5.94 4.52
C ILE A 58 -6.48 -7.00 4.63
N ARG A 59 -7.42 -6.81 5.56
CA ARG A 59 -8.57 -7.72 5.67
C ARG A 59 -9.43 -7.64 4.40
N LYS A 60 -9.72 -8.81 3.81
CA LYS A 60 -10.45 -8.95 2.53
C LYS A 60 -11.82 -8.27 2.52
N LEU A 61 -12.63 -8.42 3.57
CA LEU A 61 -14.00 -7.90 3.60
C LEU A 61 -14.06 -6.36 3.65
N PRO A 62 -13.30 -5.66 4.52
CA PRO A 62 -13.16 -4.20 4.44
C PRO A 62 -12.64 -3.70 3.10
N PHE A 63 -11.60 -4.33 2.55
CA PHE A 63 -11.06 -3.96 1.23
C PHE A 63 -12.12 -4.10 0.12
N GLN A 64 -12.85 -5.21 0.13
CA GLN A 64 -13.94 -5.45 -0.82
C GLN A 64 -15.06 -4.41 -0.70
N ARG A 65 -15.42 -4.00 0.52
CA ARG A 65 -16.43 -2.94 0.73
C ARG A 65 -15.97 -1.62 0.15
N LEU A 66 -14.70 -1.25 0.41
CA LEU A 66 -14.10 -0.04 -0.14
C LEU A 66 -14.05 -0.05 -1.67
N VAL A 67 -13.62 -1.15 -2.28
CA VAL A 67 -13.61 -1.32 -3.74
C VAL A 67 -15.00 -1.08 -4.32
N ARG A 68 -16.06 -1.58 -3.66
CA ARG A 68 -17.44 -1.41 -4.12
C ARG A 68 -17.96 0.01 -3.91
N GLU A 69 -17.62 0.64 -2.79
CA GLU A 69 -17.95 2.04 -2.50
C GLU A 69 -17.39 2.96 -3.58
N ILE A 70 -16.07 2.87 -3.85
CA ILE A 70 -15.39 3.63 -4.90
C ILE A 70 -16.00 3.33 -6.27
N ALA A 71 -16.27 2.06 -6.59
CA ALA A 71 -16.84 1.68 -7.87
C ALA A 71 -18.24 2.29 -8.11
N GLN A 72 -19.02 2.47 -7.04
CA GLN A 72 -20.37 3.01 -7.12
C GLN A 72 -20.36 4.48 -7.59
N ASP A 73 -19.32 5.25 -7.26
CA ASP A 73 -19.15 6.63 -7.72
C ASP A 73 -18.92 6.74 -9.23
N PHE A 74 -18.43 5.66 -9.87
CA PHE A 74 -18.22 5.61 -11.31
C PHE A 74 -19.41 5.04 -12.08
N LYS A 75 -20.00 3.95 -11.57
CA LYS A 75 -21.14 3.29 -12.20
C LYS A 75 -21.91 2.46 -11.18
N THR A 76 -23.21 2.72 -11.11
CA THR A 76 -24.13 1.95 -10.27
C THR A 76 -24.26 0.50 -10.79
N ASP A 77 -24.50 -0.43 -9.86
CA ASP A 77 -24.78 -1.85 -10.14
C ASP A 77 -23.62 -2.65 -10.77
N LEU A 78 -22.37 -2.21 -10.56
CA LEU A 78 -21.19 -2.97 -10.96
C LEU A 78 -21.02 -4.27 -10.15
N ARG A 79 -20.88 -5.38 -10.87
CA ARG A 79 -20.53 -6.68 -10.30
C ARG A 79 -19.04 -6.95 -10.45
N PHE A 80 -18.40 -7.34 -9.36
CA PHE A 80 -16.99 -7.74 -9.33
C PHE A 80 -16.86 -9.25 -9.23
N GLN A 81 -16.00 -9.83 -10.07
CA GLN A 81 -15.51 -11.18 -9.87
C GLN A 81 -14.62 -11.22 -8.63
N SER A 82 -14.64 -12.32 -7.87
CA SER A 82 -13.79 -12.49 -6.68
C SER A 82 -12.29 -12.33 -7.02
N SER A 83 -11.85 -12.87 -8.16
CA SER A 83 -10.48 -12.71 -8.64
C SER A 83 -10.10 -11.27 -8.97
N ALA A 84 -11.03 -10.44 -9.43
CA ALA A 84 -10.76 -9.03 -9.72
C ALA A 84 -10.52 -8.22 -8.43
N VAL A 85 -11.28 -8.51 -7.37
CA VAL A 85 -11.07 -7.87 -6.06
C VAL A 85 -9.74 -8.32 -5.45
N MET A 86 -9.39 -9.60 -5.58
CA MET A 86 -8.09 -10.12 -5.13
C MET A 86 -6.92 -9.47 -5.87
N ALA A 87 -7.01 -9.35 -7.20
CA ALA A 87 -5.97 -8.69 -8.00
C ALA A 87 -5.81 -7.21 -7.64
N LEU A 88 -6.92 -6.50 -7.38
CA LEU A 88 -6.88 -5.13 -6.87
C LEU A 88 -6.18 -5.05 -5.51
N GLN A 89 -6.43 -6.02 -4.63
CA GLN A 89 -5.81 -6.07 -3.31
C GLN A 89 -4.31 -6.34 -3.40
N GLU A 90 -3.90 -7.36 -4.16
CA GLU A 90 -2.50 -7.71 -4.39
C GLU A 90 -1.73 -6.52 -4.97
N ALA A 91 -2.28 -5.86 -5.99
CA ALA A 91 -1.65 -4.68 -6.57
C ALA A 91 -1.54 -3.51 -5.57
N SER A 92 -2.56 -3.32 -4.73
CA SER A 92 -2.58 -2.20 -3.76
C SER A 92 -1.56 -2.43 -2.65
N GLU A 93 -1.48 -3.64 -2.12
CA GLU A 93 -0.50 -3.99 -1.09
C GLU A 93 0.93 -3.94 -1.64
N ALA A 94 1.17 -4.49 -2.83
CA ALA A 94 2.48 -4.41 -3.49
C ALA A 94 2.93 -2.96 -3.72
N TYR A 95 2.03 -2.09 -4.16
CA TYR A 95 2.32 -0.67 -4.33
C TYR A 95 2.68 0.02 -3.01
N LEU A 96 1.92 -0.25 -1.94
CA LEU A 96 2.16 0.33 -0.62
C LEU A 96 3.51 -0.12 -0.04
N VAL A 97 3.82 -1.42 -0.13
CA VAL A 97 5.11 -1.96 0.33
C VAL A 97 6.26 -1.23 -0.37
N GLY A 98 6.25 -1.18 -1.70
CA GLY A 98 7.29 -0.48 -2.45
C GLY A 98 7.35 1.01 -2.10
N LEU A 99 6.22 1.69 -1.92
CA LEU A 99 6.21 3.11 -1.54
C LEU A 99 6.83 3.33 -0.14
N PHE A 100 6.58 2.42 0.81
CA PHE A 100 7.15 2.51 2.15
C PHE A 100 8.65 2.23 2.19
N GLU A 101 9.15 1.35 1.33
CA GLU A 101 10.60 1.13 1.16
C GLU A 101 11.30 2.44 0.75
N ASP A 102 10.80 3.12 -0.28
CA ASP A 102 11.36 4.41 -0.73
C ASP A 102 11.20 5.52 0.32
N THR A 103 10.06 5.53 1.02
CA THR A 103 9.80 6.48 2.10
C THR A 103 10.78 6.27 3.26
N ASN A 104 11.10 5.02 3.58
CA ASN A 104 12.08 4.68 4.60
C ASN A 104 13.49 5.15 4.21
N LEU A 105 13.88 4.96 2.94
CA LEU A 105 15.14 5.49 2.42
C LEU A 105 15.21 7.03 2.54
N CYS A 106 14.10 7.74 2.28
CA CYS A 106 14.01 9.19 2.46
C CYS A 106 14.18 9.60 3.94
N ALA A 107 13.59 8.85 4.88
CA ALA A 107 13.75 9.10 6.31
C ALA A 107 15.20 8.87 6.78
N ILE A 108 15.82 7.77 6.35
CA ILE A 108 17.22 7.42 6.65
C ILE A 108 18.17 8.47 6.07
N HIS A 109 17.93 8.93 4.83
CA HIS A 109 18.70 10.01 4.22
C HIS A 109 18.65 11.30 5.07
N ALA A 110 17.53 11.56 5.72
CA ALA A 110 17.35 12.66 6.66
C ALA A 110 17.77 12.34 8.11
N LYS A 111 18.53 11.25 8.33
CA LYS A 111 19.02 10.78 9.65
C LYS A 111 17.91 10.51 10.66
N ARG A 112 16.75 10.03 10.20
CA ARG A 112 15.61 9.66 11.04
C ARG A 112 15.25 8.20 10.83
N VAL A 113 14.72 7.57 11.88
CA VAL A 113 14.13 6.21 11.82
C VAL A 113 12.61 6.28 11.65
N THR A 114 12.00 7.38 12.09
CA THR A 114 10.56 7.62 11.95
C THR A 114 10.27 8.26 10.59
N ILE A 115 9.51 7.55 9.75
CA ILE A 115 8.95 8.08 8.51
C ILE A 115 7.94 9.20 8.81
N MET A 116 7.87 10.20 7.94
CA MET A 116 6.98 11.35 8.06
C MET A 116 6.25 11.60 6.73
N PRO A 117 5.12 12.33 6.72
CA PRO A 117 4.41 12.64 5.48
C PRO A 117 5.28 13.29 4.40
N LYS A 118 6.26 14.13 4.79
CA LYS A 118 7.23 14.73 3.87
C LYS A 118 8.13 13.72 3.15
N ASP A 119 8.39 12.56 3.77
CA ASP A 119 9.19 11.50 3.17
C ASP A 119 8.39 10.77 2.09
N ILE A 120 7.09 10.55 2.34
CA ILE A 120 6.15 9.97 1.36
C ILE A 120 6.01 10.91 0.16
N GLN A 121 5.82 12.21 0.42
CA GLN A 121 5.73 13.23 -0.62
C GLN A 121 6.99 13.28 -1.48
N LEU A 122 8.17 13.16 -0.86
CA LEU A 122 9.44 13.11 -1.57
C LEU A 122 9.56 11.85 -2.43
N ALA A 123 9.28 10.67 -1.87
CA ALA A 123 9.31 9.39 -2.59
C ALA A 123 8.39 9.41 -3.82
N ARG A 124 7.14 9.85 -3.65
CA ARG A 124 6.17 10.00 -4.76
C ARG A 124 6.66 10.97 -5.83
N ARG A 125 7.25 12.10 -5.42
CA ARG A 125 7.80 13.10 -6.33
C ARG A 125 8.95 12.53 -7.18
N ILE A 126 9.81 11.70 -6.58
CA ILE A 126 10.91 11.03 -7.28
C ILE A 126 10.37 9.96 -8.25
N ARG A 127 9.32 9.22 -7.86
CA ARG A 127 8.63 8.25 -8.73
C ARG A 127 7.91 8.86 -9.93
N GLY A 128 7.76 10.19 -9.97
CA GLY A 128 7.00 10.87 -11.02
C GLY A 128 5.48 10.81 -10.83
N GLU A 129 5.02 10.34 -9.67
CA GLU A 129 3.61 10.26 -9.28
C GLU A 129 3.16 11.61 -8.71
N ARG A 130 3.16 12.64 -9.57
CA ARG A 130 2.64 13.96 -9.18
C ARG A 130 1.14 13.88 -8.93
N ALA A 131 0.71 14.45 -7.81
CA ALA A 131 -0.67 14.84 -7.56
C ALA A 131 -1.12 15.90 -8.58
#